data_AF-A0A9P9T8F3-F1
#
_entry.id   AF-A0A9P9T8F3-F1
#
_cell.length_a   1.000
_cell.length_b   1.000
_cell.length_c   1.000
_cell.angle_alpha   90.00
_cell.angle_beta   90.00
_cell.angle_gamma   90.00
#
_symmetry.space_group_name_H-M   'P 1'
#
loop_
_entity.id
_entity.type
_entity.pdbx_description
1 polymer ?
#
loop_
_entity_poly.entity_id
_entity_poly.type
_entity_poly.pdbx_seq_one_letter_code
_entity_poly.pdbx_strand_id
1 'polypeptide(L)'
;MAHLSPSAIFSPSIARQQQAAAKDWNYIDNWLSTKFNGKTPPPFERNNDTLKALLALAALNDTADEERDLLARVEAKALQDLQAKEEADPHTELLNTLEESLTCEGKTSLDALSSLSVALNQPVPTTEELGRGILDLQVASYDLDQASERVSILESYLISELESINALIRDLQSDNYQPPSNLMKQTTDYQRRAKALAAKLPELRDRVASSSAGSGNSKITIQDVKLEEDKFKRIMETVKELETQVKSYNGLPQDTDLARLELESLRVELRELTLQRDSMFEGLVERESPKKTRS
;
A
#
# COMPACT_ATOMS: atom_id res chain seq x y z
N MET A 1 -5.56 40.26 -17.99
CA MET A 1 -4.18 40.33 -18.54
C MET A 1 -3.30 40.95 -17.48
N ALA A 2 -2.65 40.13 -16.65
CA ALA A 2 -1.75 40.61 -15.62
C ALA A 2 -0.42 41.01 -16.28
N HIS A 3 -0.02 42.27 -16.09
CA HIS A 3 1.25 42.80 -16.55
C HIS A 3 2.39 42.10 -15.80
N LEU A 4 3.05 41.14 -16.46
CA LEU A 4 4.39 40.68 -16.06
C LEU A 4 5.37 41.83 -16.34
N SER A 5 5.77 42.55 -15.31
CA SER A 5 6.77 43.61 -15.44
C SER A 5 8.15 42.99 -15.72
N PRO A 6 8.89 43.45 -16.76
CA PRO A 6 10.22 42.93 -17.10
C PRO A 6 11.26 43.06 -15.97
N SER A 7 11.02 43.92 -14.98
CA SER A 7 11.91 44.11 -13.84
C SER A 7 11.92 42.93 -12.85
N ALA A 8 10.88 42.09 -12.85
CA ALA A 8 10.84 40.87 -12.04
C ALA A 8 11.69 39.73 -12.63
N ILE A 9 11.99 39.77 -13.93
CA ILE A 9 12.79 38.76 -14.64
C ILE A 9 14.30 39.03 -14.47
N PHE A 10 14.69 40.28 -14.19
CA PHE A 10 16.09 40.70 -14.06
C PHE A 10 16.42 41.33 -12.68
N SER A 11 15.88 40.78 -11.59
CA SER A 11 16.36 41.13 -10.26
C SER A 11 17.76 40.51 -10.05
N PRO A 12 18.80 41.29 -9.65
CA PRO A 12 20.13 40.77 -9.35
C PRO A 12 20.13 39.59 -8.36
N SER A 13 19.12 39.50 -7.51
CA SER A 13 18.94 38.38 -6.57
C SER A 13 18.55 37.08 -7.29
N ILE A 14 17.61 37.15 -8.24
CA ILE A 14 17.16 35.99 -9.02
C ILE A 14 18.27 35.53 -9.99
N ALA A 15 18.99 36.48 -10.58
CA ALA A 15 20.14 36.18 -11.43
C ALA A 15 21.26 35.46 -10.64
N ARG A 16 21.53 35.87 -9.39
CA ARG A 16 22.49 35.15 -8.52
C ARG A 16 21.99 33.76 -8.15
N GLN A 17 20.70 33.59 -7.85
CA GLN A 17 20.13 32.28 -7.54
C GLN A 17 20.18 31.33 -8.74
N GLN A 18 19.88 31.82 -9.94
CA GLN A 18 20.01 31.04 -11.18
C GLN A 18 21.48 30.69 -11.49
N GLN A 19 22.41 31.61 -11.26
CA GLN A 19 23.84 31.32 -11.40
C GLN A 19 24.35 30.31 -10.38
N ALA A 20 23.88 30.37 -9.14
CA ALA A 20 24.21 29.37 -8.11
C ALA A 20 23.65 28.00 -8.49
N ALA A 21 22.37 27.92 -8.85
CA ALA A 21 21.74 26.69 -9.30
C ALA A 21 22.43 26.11 -10.55
N ALA A 22 22.88 26.95 -11.49
CA ALA A 22 23.62 26.49 -12.66
C ALA A 22 24.99 25.89 -12.29
N LYS A 23 25.68 26.46 -11.29
CA LYS A 23 26.94 25.88 -10.77
C LYS A 23 26.70 24.53 -10.11
N ASP A 24 25.66 24.42 -9.30
CA ASP A 24 25.29 23.18 -8.62
C ASP A 24 24.92 22.08 -9.62
N TRP A 25 24.18 22.43 -10.68
CA TRP A 25 23.89 21.51 -11.78
C TRP A 25 25.14 21.07 -12.53
N ASN A 26 26.10 21.96 -12.80
CA ASN A 26 27.36 21.59 -13.43
C ASN A 26 28.19 20.62 -12.55
N TYR A 27 28.19 20.84 -11.22
CA TYR A 27 28.82 19.91 -10.29
C TYR A 27 28.16 18.53 -10.33
N ILE A 28 26.83 18.47 -10.27
CA ILE A 28 26.08 17.21 -10.37
C ILE A 28 26.30 16.53 -11.72
N ASP A 29 26.32 17.26 -12.83
CA ASP A 29 26.54 16.69 -14.15
C ASP A 29 27.93 16.05 -14.26
N ASN A 30 28.95 16.70 -13.70
CA ASN A 30 30.28 16.12 -13.59
C ASN A 30 30.28 14.89 -12.68
N TRP A 31 29.65 14.96 -11.51
CA TRP A 31 29.57 13.84 -10.56
C TRP A 31 28.79 12.65 -11.15
N LEU A 32 27.67 12.86 -11.83
CA LEU A 32 26.95 11.82 -12.54
C LEU A 32 27.81 11.24 -13.66
N SER A 33 28.54 12.07 -14.40
CA SER A 33 29.43 11.56 -15.45
C SER A 33 30.52 10.63 -14.91
N THR A 34 31.06 10.90 -13.71
CA THR A 34 32.02 9.99 -13.08
C THR A 34 31.34 8.68 -12.64
N LYS A 35 30.16 8.74 -12.02
CA LYS A 35 29.43 7.54 -11.56
C LYS A 35 28.91 6.66 -12.71
N PHE A 36 28.60 7.24 -13.86
CA PHE A 36 28.18 6.51 -15.05
C PHE A 36 29.34 6.19 -16.03
N ASN A 37 30.60 6.36 -15.62
CA ASN A 37 31.79 6.09 -16.43
C ASN A 37 31.75 6.79 -17.81
N GLY A 38 31.33 8.05 -17.82
CA GLY A 38 31.17 8.87 -19.03
C GLY A 38 29.93 8.55 -19.88
N LYS A 39 29.07 7.61 -19.46
CA LYS A 39 27.76 7.38 -20.10
C LYS A 39 26.75 8.43 -19.63
N THR A 40 25.79 8.74 -20.48
CA THR A 40 24.69 9.64 -20.11
C THR A 40 23.78 8.98 -19.09
N PRO A 41 23.48 9.64 -17.95
CA PRO A 41 22.51 9.12 -16.99
C PRO A 41 21.12 9.01 -17.64
N PRO A 42 20.24 8.12 -17.13
CA PRO A 42 18.85 8.06 -17.54
C PRO A 42 18.17 9.44 -17.45
N PRO A 43 17.21 9.77 -18.34
CA PRO A 43 16.55 11.06 -18.30
C PRO A 43 15.77 11.22 -16.99
N PHE A 44 15.95 12.36 -16.34
CA PHE A 44 15.25 12.71 -15.09
C PHE A 44 14.79 14.17 -15.13
N GLU A 45 13.81 14.49 -14.29
CA GLU A 45 13.27 15.84 -14.18
C GLU A 45 14.29 16.76 -13.51
N ARG A 46 14.61 17.90 -14.13
CA ARG A 46 15.47 18.94 -13.52
C ARG A 46 14.61 19.99 -12.82
N ASN A 47 14.40 19.79 -11.52
CA ASN A 47 13.69 20.72 -10.64
C ASN A 47 14.54 21.03 -9.38
N ASN A 48 14.10 21.95 -8.51
CA ASN A 48 14.89 22.32 -7.33
C ASN A 48 15.00 21.16 -6.31
N ASP A 49 13.93 20.39 -6.18
CA ASP A 49 13.87 19.26 -5.25
C ASP A 49 14.85 18.14 -5.65
N THR A 50 14.95 17.84 -6.95
CA THR A 50 15.91 16.90 -7.52
C THR A 50 17.34 17.41 -7.39
N LEU A 51 17.59 18.71 -7.63
CA LEU A 51 18.90 19.32 -7.38
C LEU A 51 19.33 19.11 -5.92
N LYS A 52 18.44 19.42 -4.98
CA LYS A 52 18.71 19.27 -3.54
C LYS A 52 18.97 17.81 -3.17
N ALA A 53 18.16 16.88 -3.68
CA ALA A 53 18.34 15.46 -3.44
C ALA A 53 19.67 14.94 -4.01
N LEU A 54 20.01 15.31 -5.24
CA LEU A 54 21.25 14.90 -5.91
C LEU A 54 22.50 15.50 -5.24
N LEU A 55 22.45 16.75 -4.77
CA LEU A 55 23.54 17.33 -3.97
C LEU A 55 23.73 16.58 -2.65
N ALA A 56 22.63 16.25 -1.96
CA ALA A 56 22.69 15.48 -0.72
C ALA A 56 23.29 14.08 -0.95
N LEU A 57 22.90 13.41 -2.05
CA LEU A 57 23.45 12.11 -2.44
C LEU A 57 24.93 12.20 -2.81
N ALA A 58 25.33 13.23 -3.56
CA ALA A 58 26.72 13.46 -3.91
C ALA A 58 27.58 13.68 -2.66
N ALA A 59 27.11 14.54 -1.74
CA ALA A 59 27.81 14.77 -0.47
C ALA A 59 27.90 13.50 0.39
N LEU A 60 26.83 12.71 0.50
CA LEU A 60 26.85 11.44 1.24
C LEU A 60 27.82 10.44 0.61
N ASN A 61 27.86 10.39 -0.72
CA ASN A 61 28.77 9.52 -1.44
C ASN A 61 30.23 9.96 -1.26
N ASP A 62 30.53 11.25 -1.34
CA ASP A 62 31.86 11.78 -1.09
C ASP A 62 32.31 11.47 0.35
N THR A 63 31.43 11.63 1.35
CA THR A 63 31.75 11.25 2.74
C THR A 63 31.99 9.74 2.89
N ALA A 64 31.22 8.91 2.20
CA ALA A 64 31.40 7.46 2.25
C ALA A 64 32.72 7.03 1.58
N ASP A 65 33.07 7.67 0.46
CA ASP A 65 34.34 7.44 -0.24
C ASP A 65 35.53 7.86 0.65
N GLU A 66 35.43 9.02 1.33
CA GLU A 66 36.44 9.49 2.31
C GLU A 66 36.60 8.55 3.52
N GLU A 67 35.48 8.08 4.10
CA GLU A 67 35.48 7.11 5.20
C GLU A 67 36.13 5.79 4.78
N ARG A 68 35.79 5.29 3.60
CA ARG A 68 36.38 4.06 3.04
C ARG A 68 37.88 4.21 2.84
N ASP A 69 38.34 5.35 2.33
CA ASP A 69 39.77 5.64 2.15
C ASP A 69 40.50 5.80 3.49
N LEU A 70 39.85 6.34 4.52
CA LEU A 70 40.38 6.38 5.89
C LEU A 70 40.53 4.98 6.48
N LEU A 71 39.50 4.15 6.37
CA LEU A 71 39.54 2.75 6.83
C LEU A 71 40.65 1.97 6.14
N ALA A 72 40.76 2.08 4.81
CA ALA A 72 41.83 1.42 4.04
C ALA A 72 43.24 1.86 4.50
N ARG A 73 43.43 3.14 4.83
CA ARG A 73 44.71 3.62 5.40
C ARG A 73 44.98 3.06 6.79
N VAL A 74 43.96 2.99 7.64
CA VAL A 74 44.08 2.42 8.99
C VAL A 74 44.42 0.93 8.91
N GLU A 75 43.72 0.17 8.06
CA GLU A 75 44.00 -1.24 7.83
C GLU A 75 45.41 -1.47 7.28
N ALA A 76 45.83 -0.71 6.27
CA ALA A 76 47.18 -0.82 5.72
C ALA A 76 48.27 -0.55 6.78
N LYS A 77 48.06 0.47 7.63
CA LYS A 77 48.98 0.77 8.73
C LYS A 77 48.97 -0.32 9.80
N ALA A 78 47.79 -0.81 10.18
CA ALA A 78 47.66 -1.89 11.15
C ALA A 78 48.35 -3.18 10.66
N LEU A 79 48.22 -3.51 9.37
CA LEU A 79 48.94 -4.63 8.76
C LEU A 79 50.46 -4.42 8.79
N GLN A 80 50.94 -3.21 8.46
CA GLN A 80 52.37 -2.88 8.55
C GLN A 80 52.91 -3.03 9.98
N ASP A 81 52.15 -2.56 10.98
CA ASP A 81 52.53 -2.66 12.40
C ASP A 81 52.54 -4.12 12.89
N LEU A 82 51.64 -4.97 12.38
CA LEU A 82 51.61 -6.40 12.69
C LEU A 82 52.80 -7.14 12.06
N GLN A 83 53.09 -6.89 10.78
CA GLN A 83 54.26 -7.46 10.09
C GLN A 83 55.56 -7.07 10.78
N ALA A 84 55.70 -5.80 11.18
CA ALA A 84 56.88 -5.33 11.90
C ALA A 84 57.05 -6.00 13.29
N LYS A 85 55.95 -6.38 13.94
CA LYS A 85 55.99 -7.13 15.21
C LYS A 85 56.36 -8.59 15.01
N GLU A 86 55.84 -9.22 13.97
CA GLU A 86 56.14 -10.61 13.60
C GLU A 86 57.63 -10.79 13.28
N GLU A 87 58.21 -9.89 12.47
CA GLU A 87 59.65 -9.87 12.15
C GLU A 87 60.53 -9.63 13.39
N ALA A 88 59.99 -8.99 14.43
CA ALA A 88 60.71 -8.68 15.67
C ALA A 88 60.52 -9.74 16.77
N ASP A 89 59.69 -10.78 16.55
CA ASP A 89 59.43 -11.79 17.57
C ASP A 89 60.62 -12.73 17.74
N PRO A 90 61.27 -12.79 18.92
CA PRO A 90 62.39 -13.69 19.15
C PRO A 90 61.99 -15.18 19.16
N HIS A 91 60.70 -15.52 19.16
CA HIS A 91 60.21 -16.90 19.20
C HIS A 91 59.90 -17.49 17.82
N THR A 92 60.08 -16.73 16.73
CA THR A 92 59.77 -17.18 15.36
C THR A 92 60.51 -18.47 15.00
N GLU A 93 61.78 -18.61 15.39
CA GLU A 93 62.53 -19.86 15.17
C GLU A 93 61.92 -21.06 15.93
N LEU A 94 61.46 -20.85 17.16
CA LEU A 94 60.79 -21.89 17.95
C LEU A 94 59.45 -22.29 17.31
N LEU A 95 58.65 -21.32 16.87
CA LEU A 95 57.39 -21.58 16.19
C LEU A 95 57.61 -22.38 14.89
N ASN A 96 58.59 -21.99 14.08
CA ASN A 96 58.96 -22.73 12.87
C ASN A 96 59.36 -24.18 13.19
N THR A 97 60.15 -24.43 14.23
CA THR A 97 60.51 -25.81 14.61
C THR A 97 59.31 -26.63 15.09
N LEU A 98 58.36 -26.00 15.79
CA LEU A 98 57.11 -26.66 16.19
C LEU A 98 56.26 -26.99 14.98
N GLU A 99 56.10 -26.06 14.04
CA GLU A 99 55.38 -26.29 12.79
C GLU A 99 56.03 -27.39 11.94
N GLU A 100 57.35 -27.43 11.84
CA GLU A 100 58.09 -28.50 11.15
C GLU A 100 57.88 -29.88 11.80
N SER A 101 57.69 -29.91 13.12
CA SER A 101 57.46 -31.14 13.88
C SER A 101 56.03 -31.70 13.78
N LEU A 102 55.08 -30.90 13.26
CA LEU A 102 53.69 -31.34 13.08
C LEU A 102 53.56 -32.40 11.99
N THR A 103 52.69 -33.38 12.22
CA THR A 103 52.24 -34.30 11.18
C THR A 103 51.47 -33.55 10.08
N CYS A 104 51.35 -34.14 8.90
CA CYS A 104 50.54 -33.56 7.81
C CYS A 104 49.11 -33.24 8.27
N GLU A 105 48.50 -34.14 9.06
CA GLU A 105 47.15 -33.94 9.62
C GLU A 105 47.12 -32.77 10.62
N GLY A 106 48.14 -32.65 11.47
CA GLY A 106 48.29 -31.54 12.41
C GLY A 106 48.42 -30.18 11.72
N LYS A 107 49.16 -30.11 10.60
CA LYS A 107 49.25 -28.90 9.77
C LYS A 107 47.89 -28.54 9.19
N THR A 108 47.22 -29.50 8.54
CA THR A 108 45.90 -29.24 7.93
C THR A 108 44.84 -28.82 8.94
N SER A 109 44.85 -29.37 10.16
CA SER A 109 43.88 -28.99 11.19
C SER A 109 44.18 -27.60 11.76
N LEU A 110 45.45 -27.26 11.98
CA LEU A 110 45.85 -25.92 12.41
C LEU A 110 45.54 -24.86 11.34
N ASP A 111 45.81 -25.13 10.07
CA ASP A 111 45.44 -24.27 8.94
C ASP A 111 43.93 -24.07 8.83
N ALA A 112 43.15 -25.13 9.04
CA ALA A 112 41.69 -25.04 9.03
C ALA A 112 41.16 -24.19 10.21
N LEU A 113 41.73 -24.36 11.41
CA LEU A 113 41.36 -23.57 12.60
C LEU A 113 41.75 -22.11 12.46
N SER A 114 42.95 -21.80 11.95
CA SER A 114 43.40 -20.42 11.70
C SER A 114 42.53 -19.75 10.64
N SER A 115 42.23 -20.46 9.55
CA SER A 115 41.34 -19.95 8.49
C SER A 115 39.93 -19.69 9.00
N LEU A 116 39.36 -20.60 9.82
CA LEU A 116 38.04 -20.42 10.43
C LEU A 116 38.03 -19.27 11.45
N SER A 117 39.08 -19.15 12.26
CA SER A 117 39.28 -18.05 13.20
C SER A 117 39.27 -16.70 12.50
N VAL A 118 40.00 -16.57 11.38
CA VAL A 118 40.01 -15.35 10.56
C VAL A 118 38.64 -15.12 9.90
N ALA A 119 38.03 -16.15 9.32
CA ALA A 119 36.73 -16.03 8.64
C ALA A 119 35.59 -15.62 9.59
N LEU A 120 35.61 -16.12 10.83
CA LEU A 120 34.65 -15.76 11.88
C LEU A 120 35.06 -14.50 12.66
N ASN A 121 36.22 -13.90 12.33
CA ASN A 121 36.80 -12.77 13.03
C ASN A 121 36.93 -12.98 14.55
N GLN A 122 37.35 -14.18 14.95
CA GLN A 122 37.57 -14.55 16.34
C GLN A 122 39.08 -14.80 16.57
N PRO A 123 39.81 -13.92 17.26
CA PRO A 123 41.29 -13.94 17.26
C PRO A 123 41.94 -15.05 18.09
N VAL A 124 41.27 -15.60 19.11
CA VAL A 124 41.79 -16.74 19.90
C VAL A 124 40.62 -17.66 20.26
N PRO A 125 40.04 -18.36 19.28
CA PRO A 125 38.82 -19.08 19.52
C PRO A 125 39.11 -20.50 20.00
N THR A 126 38.30 -20.95 20.96
CA THR A 126 38.17 -22.37 21.25
C THR A 126 37.41 -23.07 20.13
N THR A 127 37.60 -24.38 19.96
CA THR A 127 36.87 -25.16 18.94
C THR A 127 35.35 -25.09 19.13
N GLU A 128 34.89 -24.90 20.37
CA GLU A 128 33.47 -24.72 20.70
C GLU A 128 32.94 -23.36 20.20
N GLU A 129 33.70 -22.29 20.39
CA GLU A 129 33.34 -20.94 19.90
C GLU A 129 33.31 -20.87 18.36
N LEU A 130 34.27 -21.52 17.69
CA LEU A 130 34.25 -21.68 16.23
C LEU A 130 33.01 -22.45 15.78
N GLY A 131 32.72 -23.59 16.44
CA GLY A 131 31.56 -24.41 16.14
C GLY A 131 30.25 -23.65 16.31
N ARG A 132 30.14 -22.84 17.37
CA ARG A 132 28.98 -21.98 17.59
C ARG A 132 28.85 -20.90 16.53
N GLY A 133 29.96 -20.24 16.15
CA GLY A 133 29.95 -19.24 15.08
C GLY A 133 29.49 -19.82 13.74
N ILE A 134 29.88 -21.05 13.41
CA ILE A 134 29.38 -21.76 12.22
C ILE A 134 27.86 -21.99 12.31
N LEU A 135 27.37 -22.45 13.46
CA LEU A 135 25.94 -22.66 13.66
C LEU A 135 25.15 -21.35 13.57
N ASP A 136 25.65 -20.27 14.16
CA ASP A 136 25.02 -18.95 14.11
C ASP A 136 24.96 -18.41 12.67
N LEU A 137 26.05 -18.56 11.90
CA LEU A 137 26.05 -18.23 10.46
C LEU A 137 25.07 -19.07 9.67
N GLN A 138 24.97 -20.37 9.99
CA GLN A 138 24.06 -21.27 9.31
C GLN A 138 22.60 -20.91 9.60
N VAL A 139 22.27 -20.60 10.86
CA VAL A 139 20.94 -20.10 11.26
C VAL A 139 20.62 -18.80 10.52
N ALA A 140 21.56 -17.84 10.51
CA ALA A 140 21.36 -16.58 9.81
C ALA A 140 21.16 -16.77 8.29
N SER A 141 21.87 -17.73 7.67
CA SER A 141 21.68 -18.07 6.26
C SER A 141 20.26 -18.59 5.99
N TYR A 142 19.78 -19.53 6.81
CA TYR A 142 18.42 -20.07 6.66
C TYR A 142 17.34 -19.00 6.89
N ASP A 143 17.53 -18.13 7.88
CA ASP A 143 16.60 -17.03 8.16
C ASP A 143 16.52 -16.06 6.97
N LEU A 144 17.66 -15.73 6.35
CA LEU A 144 17.72 -14.89 5.17
C LEU A 144 17.10 -15.56 3.94
N ASP A 145 17.34 -16.86 3.73
CA ASP A 145 16.73 -17.62 2.64
C ASP A 145 15.20 -17.65 2.78
N GLN A 146 14.71 -17.89 4.00
CA GLN A 146 13.27 -17.87 4.28
C GLN A 146 12.67 -16.47 4.08
N ALA A 147 13.37 -15.42 4.52
CA ALA A 147 12.92 -14.04 4.32
C ALA A 147 12.86 -13.69 2.82
N SER A 148 13.86 -14.13 2.05
CA SER A 148 13.92 -13.97 0.59
C SER A 148 12.72 -14.64 -0.10
N GLU A 149 12.42 -15.89 0.26
CA GLU A 149 11.26 -16.61 -0.28
C GLU A 149 9.94 -15.89 0.04
N ARG A 150 9.77 -15.41 1.29
CA ARG A 150 8.58 -14.64 1.69
C ARG A 150 8.43 -13.35 0.90
N VAL A 151 9.53 -12.63 0.67
CA VAL A 151 9.52 -11.40 -0.14
C VAL A 151 9.16 -11.71 -1.58
N SER A 152 9.69 -12.80 -2.16
CA SER A 152 9.35 -13.23 -3.52
C SER A 152 7.85 -13.57 -3.67
N ILE A 153 7.27 -14.24 -2.67
CA ILE A 153 5.83 -14.53 -2.65
C ILE A 153 5.03 -13.22 -2.61
N LEU A 154 5.39 -12.27 -1.74
CA LEU A 154 4.73 -10.97 -1.65
C LEU A 154 4.85 -10.16 -2.95
N GLU A 155 6.02 -10.17 -3.58
CA GLU A 155 6.25 -9.54 -4.88
C GLU A 155 5.33 -10.12 -5.94
N SER A 156 5.26 -11.46 -6.05
CA SER A 156 4.38 -12.12 -7.01
C SER A 156 2.90 -11.78 -6.79
N TYR A 157 2.48 -11.69 -5.52
CA TYR A 157 1.13 -11.27 -5.15
C TYR A 157 0.86 -9.82 -5.57
N LEU A 158 1.77 -8.90 -5.25
CA LEU A 158 1.64 -7.49 -5.62
C LEU A 158 1.62 -7.31 -7.15
N ILE A 159 2.42 -8.06 -7.89
CA ILE A 159 2.38 -8.05 -9.36
C ILE A 159 1.01 -8.50 -9.86
N SER A 160 0.48 -9.62 -9.32
CA SER A 160 -0.83 -10.12 -9.72
C SER A 160 -1.96 -9.14 -9.41
N GLU A 161 -1.86 -8.43 -8.28
CA GLU A 161 -2.84 -7.42 -7.88
C GLU A 161 -2.72 -6.14 -8.72
N LEU A 162 -1.51 -5.74 -9.09
CA LEU A 162 -1.32 -4.65 -10.05
C LEU A 162 -1.90 -5.02 -11.42
N GLU A 163 -1.73 -6.25 -11.89
CA GLU A 163 -2.35 -6.72 -13.12
C GLU A 163 -3.87 -6.71 -13.04
N SER A 164 -4.44 -7.16 -11.92
CA SER A 164 -5.90 -7.18 -11.68
C SER A 164 -6.48 -5.76 -11.67
N ILE A 165 -5.84 -4.83 -10.94
CA ILE A 165 -6.25 -3.42 -10.88
C ILE A 165 -6.12 -2.77 -12.26
N ASN A 166 -5.04 -3.02 -13.00
CA ASN A 166 -4.88 -2.50 -14.36
C ASN A 166 -5.91 -3.07 -15.35
N ALA A 167 -6.35 -4.32 -15.16
CA ALA A 167 -7.47 -4.87 -15.92
C ALA A 167 -8.78 -4.16 -15.58
N LEU A 168 -9.06 -3.94 -14.29
CA LEU A 168 -10.24 -3.19 -13.83
C LEU A 168 -10.25 -1.75 -14.36
N ILE A 169 -9.13 -1.04 -14.32
CA ILE A 169 -9.01 0.32 -14.86
C ILE A 169 -9.35 0.34 -16.35
N ARG A 170 -8.83 -0.63 -17.12
CA ARG A 170 -9.15 -0.75 -18.56
C ARG A 170 -10.64 -1.03 -18.78
N ASP A 171 -11.25 -1.87 -17.96
CA ASP A 171 -12.68 -2.17 -18.07
C ASP A 171 -13.55 -0.95 -17.72
N LEU A 172 -13.23 -0.21 -16.65
CA LEU A 172 -13.92 1.03 -16.28
C LEU A 172 -13.73 2.15 -17.31
N GLN A 173 -12.61 2.16 -18.03
CA GLN A 173 -12.37 3.10 -19.13
C GLN A 173 -13.06 2.68 -20.43
N SER A 174 -13.61 1.47 -20.52
CA SER A 174 -14.28 0.95 -21.70
C SER A 174 -15.58 1.71 -22.02
N ASP A 175 -16.01 1.60 -23.27
CA ASP A 175 -17.22 2.25 -23.78
C ASP A 175 -18.51 1.84 -23.02
N ASN A 176 -18.49 0.74 -22.26
CA ASN A 176 -19.61 0.30 -21.44
C ASN A 176 -19.89 1.24 -20.25
N TYR A 177 -18.84 1.89 -19.72
CA TYR A 177 -18.92 2.78 -18.56
C TYR A 177 -18.73 4.26 -18.94
N GLN A 178 -18.44 4.54 -20.20
CA GLN A 178 -18.45 5.91 -20.74
C GLN A 178 -19.90 6.40 -20.92
N PRO A 179 -20.21 7.66 -20.54
CA PRO A 179 -21.52 8.21 -20.81
C PRO A 179 -21.78 8.24 -22.32
N PRO A 180 -22.98 7.83 -22.80
CA PRO A 180 -23.28 7.86 -24.22
C PRO A 180 -23.01 9.25 -24.80
N SER A 181 -22.28 9.33 -25.92
CA SER A 181 -21.89 10.60 -26.54
C SER A 181 -23.07 11.53 -26.90
N ASN A 182 -24.28 10.96 -26.96
CA ASN A 182 -25.53 11.69 -27.23
C ASN A 182 -26.28 12.13 -25.97
N LEU A 183 -25.82 11.81 -24.76
CA LEU A 183 -26.50 12.15 -23.50
C LEU A 183 -26.70 13.67 -23.35
N MET A 184 -25.65 14.46 -23.57
CA MET A 184 -25.79 15.93 -23.54
C MET A 184 -26.81 16.46 -24.55
N LYS A 185 -26.80 15.91 -25.78
CA LYS A 185 -27.77 16.29 -26.81
C LYS A 185 -29.20 15.96 -26.36
N GLN A 186 -29.42 14.74 -25.87
CA GLN A 186 -30.71 14.32 -25.34
C GLN A 186 -31.17 15.17 -24.15
N THR A 187 -30.28 15.48 -23.20
CA THR A 187 -30.59 16.37 -22.07
C THR A 187 -31.02 17.75 -22.55
N THR A 188 -30.31 18.33 -23.53
CA THR A 188 -30.70 19.64 -24.09
C THR A 188 -32.03 19.59 -24.81
N ASP A 189 -32.33 18.51 -25.54
CA ASP A 189 -33.61 18.32 -26.22
C ASP A 189 -34.76 18.10 -25.23
N TYR A 190 -34.55 17.30 -24.17
CA TYR A 190 -35.52 17.14 -23.09
C TYR A 190 -35.76 18.46 -22.35
N GLN A 191 -34.72 19.26 -22.11
CA GLN A 191 -34.86 20.56 -21.48
C GLN A 191 -35.67 21.53 -22.36
N ARG A 192 -35.46 21.52 -23.68
CA ARG A 192 -36.26 22.31 -24.63
C ARG A 192 -37.71 21.86 -24.66
N ARG A 193 -37.96 20.54 -24.73
CA ARG A 193 -39.32 19.96 -24.69
C ARG A 193 -40.02 20.28 -23.37
N ALA A 194 -39.34 20.15 -22.24
CA ALA A 194 -39.87 20.49 -20.93
C ALA A 194 -40.23 21.98 -20.84
N LYS A 195 -39.38 22.89 -21.32
CA LYS A 195 -39.71 24.33 -21.39
C LYS A 195 -40.92 24.60 -22.29
N ALA A 196 -41.01 23.95 -23.44
CA ALA A 196 -42.15 24.10 -24.35
C ALA A 196 -43.46 23.58 -23.74
N LEU A 197 -43.42 22.44 -23.02
CA LEU A 197 -44.58 21.92 -22.29
C LEU A 197 -44.95 22.80 -21.09
N ALA A 198 -43.96 23.29 -20.34
CA ALA A 198 -44.17 24.21 -19.23
C ALA A 198 -44.80 25.54 -19.69
N ALA A 199 -44.43 26.04 -20.87
CA ALA A 199 -45.06 27.21 -21.47
C ALA A 199 -46.54 26.98 -21.86
N LYS A 200 -46.94 25.72 -22.14
CA LYS A 200 -48.32 25.34 -22.44
C LYS A 200 -49.16 25.02 -21.20
N LEU A 201 -48.54 24.83 -20.03
CA LEU A 201 -49.26 24.54 -18.79
C LEU A 201 -50.25 25.65 -18.38
N PRO A 202 -49.92 26.95 -18.48
CA PRO A 202 -50.88 28.02 -18.19
C PRO A 202 -52.09 27.98 -19.12
N GLU A 203 -51.89 27.79 -20.42
CA GLU A 203 -52.99 27.69 -21.40
C GLU A 203 -53.88 26.46 -21.15
N LEU A 204 -53.28 25.32 -20.80
CA LEU A 204 -54.04 24.12 -20.42
C LEU A 204 -54.76 24.31 -19.08
N ARG A 205 -54.14 24.99 -18.12
CA ARG A 205 -54.75 25.34 -16.83
C ARG A 205 -55.92 26.30 -17.02
N ASP A 206 -55.80 27.27 -17.92
CA ASP A 206 -56.86 28.21 -18.28
C ASP A 206 -57.97 27.51 -19.08
N ARG A 207 -57.64 26.55 -19.94
CA ARG A 207 -58.61 25.67 -20.61
C ARG A 207 -59.34 24.75 -19.63
N VAL A 208 -58.67 24.21 -18.62
CA VAL A 208 -59.31 23.43 -17.55
C VAL A 208 -60.15 24.33 -16.67
N ALA A 209 -59.68 25.53 -16.31
CA ALA A 209 -60.45 26.50 -15.54
C ALA A 209 -61.71 26.94 -16.30
N SER A 210 -61.59 27.26 -17.58
CA SER A 210 -62.73 27.60 -18.44
C SER A 210 -63.63 26.41 -18.77
N SER A 211 -63.09 25.20 -18.91
CA SER A 211 -63.89 23.98 -19.05
C SER A 211 -64.54 23.54 -17.73
N SER A 212 -63.98 23.89 -16.57
CA SER A 212 -64.63 23.72 -15.26
C SER A 212 -65.68 24.80 -14.98
N ALA A 213 -65.53 25.98 -15.59
CA ALA A 213 -66.53 27.03 -15.58
C ALA A 213 -67.67 26.77 -16.59
N GLY A 214 -67.37 26.12 -17.73
CA GLY A 214 -68.33 25.78 -18.79
C GLY A 214 -68.95 24.39 -18.66
N SER A 215 -68.29 23.44 -17.99
CA SER A 215 -68.91 22.22 -17.49
C SER A 215 -69.61 22.59 -16.19
N GLY A 216 -70.77 23.24 -16.33
CA GLY A 216 -71.69 23.45 -15.23
C GLY A 216 -71.79 22.16 -14.45
N ASN A 217 -71.40 22.21 -13.16
CA ASN A 217 -71.53 21.17 -12.16
C ASN A 217 -72.08 19.86 -12.75
N SER A 218 -71.21 18.93 -13.18
CA SER A 218 -71.54 17.55 -12.88
C SER A 218 -71.61 17.56 -11.36
N LYS A 219 -72.82 17.80 -10.83
CA LYS A 219 -73.09 17.83 -9.40
C LYS A 219 -72.49 16.52 -8.94
N ILE A 220 -71.34 16.60 -8.27
CA ILE A 220 -70.68 15.48 -7.63
C ILE A 220 -71.80 14.93 -6.76
N THR A 221 -72.42 13.86 -7.26
CA THR A 221 -73.62 13.36 -6.62
C THR A 221 -73.11 12.63 -5.39
N ILE A 222 -73.88 12.60 -4.31
CA ILE A 222 -73.48 11.88 -3.09
C ILE A 222 -73.06 10.42 -3.43
N GLN A 223 -73.58 9.85 -4.53
CA GLN A 223 -73.14 8.58 -5.11
C GLN A 223 -71.68 8.58 -5.62
N ASP A 224 -71.20 9.62 -6.29
CA ASP A 224 -69.81 9.70 -6.74
C ASP A 224 -68.86 9.84 -5.56
N VAL A 225 -69.25 10.60 -4.53
CA VAL A 225 -68.51 10.69 -3.27
C VAL A 225 -68.46 9.33 -2.58
N LYS A 226 -69.57 8.59 -2.55
CA LYS A 226 -69.60 7.22 -1.99
C LYS A 226 -68.72 6.26 -2.77
N LEU A 227 -68.70 6.35 -4.10
CA LEU A 227 -67.83 5.50 -4.92
C LEU A 227 -66.35 5.82 -4.68
N GLU A 228 -65.98 7.09 -4.57
CA GLU A 228 -64.62 7.51 -4.19
C GLU A 228 -64.29 7.10 -2.75
N GLU A 229 -65.23 7.20 -1.81
CA GLU A 229 -65.08 6.78 -0.42
C GLU A 229 -64.86 5.26 -0.32
N ASP A 230 -65.59 4.47 -1.11
CA ASP A 230 -65.44 3.01 -1.15
C ASP A 230 -64.13 2.59 -1.84
N LYS A 231 -63.64 3.35 -2.82
CA LYS A 231 -62.28 3.16 -3.38
C LYS A 231 -61.23 3.52 -2.34
N PHE A 232 -61.41 4.63 -1.63
CA PHE A 232 -60.48 5.07 -0.59
C PHE A 232 -60.41 4.06 0.55
N LYS A 233 -61.56 3.53 1.01
CA LYS A 233 -61.61 2.45 2.01
C LYS A 233 -60.88 1.20 1.54
N ARG A 234 -61.09 0.77 0.29
CA ARG A 234 -60.34 -0.35 -0.30
C ARG A 234 -58.84 -0.10 -0.33
N ILE A 235 -58.41 1.09 -0.75
CA ILE A 235 -56.99 1.45 -0.75
C ILE A 235 -56.45 1.46 0.70
N MET A 236 -57.20 2.00 1.65
CA MET A 236 -56.79 2.05 3.06
C MET A 236 -56.68 0.65 3.68
N GLU A 237 -57.58 -0.27 3.32
CA GLU A 237 -57.47 -1.68 3.67
C GLU A 237 -56.21 -2.31 3.08
N THR A 238 -55.90 -2.07 1.79
CA THR A 238 -54.67 -2.59 1.17
C THR A 238 -53.41 -1.98 1.78
N VAL A 239 -53.41 -0.68 2.12
CA VAL A 239 -52.28 -0.02 2.79
C VAL A 239 -52.10 -0.59 4.18
N LYS A 240 -53.19 -0.81 4.93
CA LYS A 240 -53.13 -1.42 6.26
C LYS A 240 -52.61 -2.85 6.20
N GLU A 241 -53.02 -3.63 5.20
CA GLU A 241 -52.52 -4.98 4.98
C GLU A 241 -51.02 -4.96 4.64
N LEU A 242 -50.60 -4.08 3.73
CA LEU A 242 -49.18 -3.88 3.40
C LEU A 242 -48.38 -3.37 4.60
N GLU A 243 -48.92 -2.48 5.43
CA GLU A 243 -48.27 -2.03 6.66
C GLU A 243 -48.15 -3.16 7.69
N THR A 244 -49.12 -4.07 7.80
CA THR A 244 -48.99 -5.25 8.65
C THR A 244 -47.93 -6.22 8.11
N GLN A 245 -47.85 -6.39 6.79
CA GLN A 245 -46.77 -7.18 6.16
C GLN A 245 -45.41 -6.52 6.39
N VAL A 246 -45.28 -5.21 6.22
CA VAL A 246 -44.04 -4.45 6.47
C VAL A 246 -43.64 -4.50 7.94
N LYS A 247 -44.59 -4.38 8.89
CA LYS A 247 -44.32 -4.54 10.32
C LYS A 247 -43.89 -5.96 10.68
N SER A 248 -44.28 -6.98 9.93
CA SER A 248 -43.77 -8.34 10.13
C SER A 248 -42.28 -8.47 9.80
N TYR A 249 -41.74 -7.59 8.93
CA TYR A 249 -40.31 -7.44 8.65
C TYR A 249 -39.62 -6.51 9.66
N ASN A 250 -39.87 -6.72 10.95
CA ASN A 250 -39.34 -5.97 12.10
C ASN A 250 -37.99 -5.27 11.85
N GLY A 251 -38.03 -3.96 11.61
CA GLY A 251 -36.86 -3.09 11.72
C GLY A 251 -35.92 -3.02 10.52
N LEU A 252 -36.16 -3.75 9.42
CA LEU A 252 -35.24 -3.65 8.27
C LEU A 252 -35.32 -2.24 7.64
N PRO A 253 -34.19 -1.53 7.48
CA PRO A 253 -34.12 -0.24 6.82
C PRO A 253 -34.73 -0.27 5.42
N GLN A 254 -35.36 0.83 4.99
CA GLN A 254 -35.94 0.95 3.64
C GLN A 254 -34.89 0.83 2.51
N ASP A 255 -33.62 1.01 2.84
CA ASP A 255 -32.50 0.83 1.93
C ASP A 255 -32.03 -0.64 1.95
N THR A 256 -32.04 -1.27 0.77
CA THR A 256 -31.67 -2.68 0.60
C THR A 256 -30.24 -2.98 1.02
N ASP A 257 -29.34 -1.99 0.92
CA ASP A 257 -27.94 -2.18 1.28
C ASP A 257 -27.74 -2.08 2.80
N LEU A 258 -28.46 -1.20 3.49
CA LEU A 258 -28.47 -1.12 4.95
C LEU A 258 -29.12 -2.37 5.57
N ALA A 259 -30.20 -2.88 4.97
CA ALA A 259 -30.85 -4.12 5.39
C ALA A 259 -29.91 -5.34 5.27
N ARG A 260 -29.05 -5.39 4.24
CA ARG A 260 -28.02 -6.43 4.11
C ARG A 260 -26.95 -6.31 5.18
N LEU A 261 -26.54 -5.09 5.50
CA LEU A 261 -25.53 -4.83 6.53
C LEU A 261 -26.02 -5.27 7.90
N GLU A 262 -27.26 -4.93 8.28
CA GLU A 262 -27.85 -5.39 9.55
C GLU A 262 -28.04 -6.91 9.60
N LEU A 263 -28.38 -7.55 8.49
CA LEU A 263 -28.50 -9.00 8.41
C LEU A 263 -27.13 -9.67 8.62
N GLU A 264 -26.07 -9.15 8.00
CA GLU A 264 -24.71 -9.66 8.21
C GLU A 264 -24.23 -9.43 9.64
N SER A 265 -24.55 -8.29 10.27
CA SER A 265 -24.20 -8.08 11.69
C SER A 265 -24.92 -9.07 12.61
N LEU A 266 -26.21 -9.32 12.40
CA LEU A 266 -26.97 -10.31 13.17
C LEU A 266 -26.45 -11.74 12.94
N ARG A 267 -25.98 -12.07 11.73
CA ARG A 267 -25.34 -13.36 11.44
C ARG A 267 -24.02 -13.53 12.18
N VAL A 268 -23.25 -12.46 12.33
CA VAL A 268 -22.00 -12.48 13.11
C VAL A 268 -22.32 -12.71 14.59
N GLU A 269 -23.28 -11.98 15.14
CA GLU A 269 -23.70 -12.12 16.54
C GLU A 269 -24.25 -13.54 16.84
N LEU A 270 -25.06 -14.11 15.94
CA LEU A 270 -25.53 -15.49 16.08
C LEU A 270 -24.36 -16.49 16.10
N ARG A 271 -23.35 -16.30 15.24
CA ARG A 271 -22.15 -17.15 15.23
C ARG A 271 -21.38 -17.05 16.54
N GLU A 272 -21.20 -15.84 17.08
CA GLU A 272 -20.57 -15.64 18.38
C GLU A 272 -21.32 -16.31 19.51
N LEU A 273 -22.64 -16.16 19.57
CA LEU A 273 -23.47 -16.83 20.57
C LEU A 273 -23.45 -18.36 20.42
N THR A 274 -23.34 -18.87 19.20
CA THR A 274 -23.20 -20.30 18.93
C THR A 274 -21.86 -20.83 19.46
N LEU A 275 -20.77 -20.10 19.22
CA LEU A 275 -19.45 -20.43 19.77
C LEU A 275 -19.41 -20.36 21.29
N GLN A 276 -20.08 -19.37 21.90
CA GLN A 276 -20.22 -19.30 23.35
C GLN A 276 -21.01 -20.48 23.90
N ARG A 277 -22.11 -20.87 23.25
CA ARG A 277 -22.87 -22.07 23.62
C ARG A 277 -22.00 -23.31 23.54
N ASP A 278 -21.26 -23.49 22.46
CA ASP A 278 -20.46 -24.69 22.21
C ASP A 278 -19.29 -24.78 23.19
N SER A 279 -18.63 -23.68 23.52
CA SER A 279 -17.57 -23.65 24.55
C SER A 279 -18.12 -23.93 25.96
N MET A 280 -19.30 -23.41 26.30
CA MET A 280 -19.98 -23.76 27.56
C MET A 280 -20.38 -25.23 27.59
N PHE A 281 -20.81 -25.80 26.46
CA PHE A 281 -21.19 -27.20 26.34
C PHE A 281 -19.97 -28.13 26.47
N GLU A 282 -18.86 -27.82 25.80
CA GLU A 282 -17.59 -28.54 25.95
C GLU A 282 -17.11 -28.54 27.41
N GLY A 283 -17.16 -27.38 28.08
CA GLY A 283 -16.81 -27.26 29.50
C GLY A 283 -17.72 -28.08 30.43
N LEU A 284 -18.98 -28.29 30.07
CA LEU A 284 -19.90 -29.18 30.80
C LEU A 284 -19.59 -30.65 30.53
N VAL A 285 -19.30 -31.02 29.27
CA VAL A 285 -18.96 -32.40 28.88
C VAL A 285 -17.64 -32.85 29.51
N GLU A 286 -16.62 -31.99 29.54
CA GLU A 286 -15.33 -32.31 30.16
C GLU A 286 -15.43 -32.54 31.67
N ARG A 287 -16.32 -31.81 32.35
CA ARG A 287 -16.57 -31.96 33.80
C ARG A 287 -17.28 -33.26 34.15
N GLU A 288 -18.20 -33.70 33.30
CA GLU A 288 -19.01 -34.92 33.53
C GLU A 288 -18.36 -36.19 32.96
N SER A 289 -17.30 -36.05 32.14
CA SER A 289 -16.59 -37.20 31.56
C SER A 289 -15.56 -37.79 32.55
N PRO A 290 -15.65 -39.09 32.91
CA PRO A 290 -14.72 -39.70 33.86
C PRO A 290 -13.31 -39.81 33.26
N LYS A 291 -12.34 -39.15 33.90
CA LYS A 291 -10.92 -39.25 33.54
C LYS A 291 -10.44 -40.70 33.67
N LYS A 292 -10.14 -41.34 32.54
CA LYS A 292 -9.49 -42.65 32.50
C LYS A 292 -8.04 -42.50 32.99
N THR A 293 -7.78 -42.90 34.23
CA THR A 293 -6.43 -43.09 34.75
C THR A 293 -5.77 -44.25 33.97
N ARG A 294 -4.75 -43.94 33.17
CA ARG A 294 -3.89 -44.98 32.58
C ARG A 294 -2.97 -45.53 33.67
N SER A 295 -2.99 -46.86 33.79
CA SER A 295 -2.03 -47.69 34.51
C SER A 295 -0.59 -47.41 34.08
#